data_AF-A0A7N5KCC4-F1
#
_entry.id   AF-A0A7N5KCC4-F1
#
_cell.length_a   1.000
_cell.length_b   1.000
_cell.length_c   1.000
_cell.angle_alpha   90.00
_cell.angle_beta   90.00
_cell.angle_gamma   90.00
#
_symmetry.space_group_name_H-M   'P 1'
#
loop_
_entity.id
_entity.type
_entity.pdbx_description
1 polymer ?
#
loop_
_entity_poly.entity_id
_entity_poly.type
_entity_poly.pdbx_seq_one_letter_code
_entity_poly.pdbx_strand_id
1 'polypeptide(L)'
;MSTVHEILSKLTLEGDHALPPSAYATVKAYGNFDADRDALTLETAIKTKGVDEVTIINLLTNRSNEQRQDIAFAYQRRTKKELATALKSALSGHLEAVILGLLKTPAQYDASELKAAMKGLGTDEDTLIEIVCSRTNQELAIINKAYREMYKTELEKDIISDTSGDFRKLMVSLSKGRRNEDASVVDYELIDQDARDLYDAGVKRKGTDVPKWINIMTERSTPHLQK
;
A
#
# COMPACT_ATOMS: atom_id res chain seq x y z
N MET A 1 11.79 -11.44 29.76
CA MET A 1 12.32 -10.99 28.45
C MET A 1 11.58 -11.71 27.32
N SER A 2 10.25 -11.66 27.29
CA SER A 2 9.45 -12.39 26.29
C SER A 2 8.03 -11.85 26.23
N THR A 3 7.86 -10.70 25.58
CA THR A 3 6.55 -10.20 25.14
C THR A 3 6.75 -9.39 23.87
N VAL A 4 7.74 -8.50 23.83
CA VAL A 4 8.08 -7.74 22.63
C VAL A 4 8.64 -8.63 21.52
N HIS A 5 9.56 -9.55 21.81
CA HIS A 5 10.07 -10.49 20.81
C HIS A 5 8.98 -11.41 20.24
N GLU A 6 8.02 -11.82 21.07
CA GLU A 6 6.92 -12.71 20.68
C GLU A 6 5.81 -11.98 19.91
N ILE A 7 5.65 -10.67 20.14
CA ILE A 7 4.77 -9.81 19.34
C ILE A 7 5.47 -9.47 18.01
N LEU A 8 6.76 -9.15 18.05
CA LEU A 8 7.54 -8.85 16.84
C LEU A 8 7.69 -10.08 15.95
N SER A 9 7.85 -11.28 16.49
CA SER A 9 7.90 -12.53 15.71
C SER A 9 6.56 -12.89 15.05
N LYS A 10 5.43 -12.40 15.62
CA LYS A 10 4.10 -12.54 15.03
C LYS A 10 3.77 -11.44 14.01
N LEU A 11 4.47 -10.30 14.09
CA LEU A 11 4.33 -9.17 13.15
C LEU A 11 5.28 -9.28 11.97
N THR A 12 6.47 -9.86 12.17
CA THR A 12 7.25 -10.43 11.07
C THR A 12 6.47 -11.63 10.59
N LEU A 13 5.98 -11.59 9.36
CA LEU A 13 5.66 -12.82 8.66
C LEU A 13 6.94 -13.67 8.71
N GLU A 14 7.01 -14.65 9.61
CA GLU A 14 7.78 -15.87 9.41
C GLU A 14 7.12 -16.62 8.23
N GLY A 15 7.08 -15.95 7.08
CA GLY A 15 6.78 -16.55 5.82
C GLY A 15 8.08 -17.22 5.41
N ASP A 16 8.06 -18.53 5.36
CA ASP A 16 9.03 -19.31 4.61
C ASP A 16 9.23 -18.59 3.26
N HIS A 17 10.40 -17.98 3.05
CA HIS A 17 10.72 -17.18 1.85
C HIS A 17 10.70 -18.01 0.56
N ALA A 18 10.36 -19.31 0.66
CA ALA A 18 10.16 -20.25 -0.43
C ALA A 18 8.84 -20.06 -1.19
N LEU A 19 7.82 -19.42 -0.61
CA LEU A 19 6.53 -19.23 -1.26
C LEU A 19 6.39 -17.83 -1.87
N PRO A 20 5.91 -17.70 -3.12
CA PRO A 20 5.67 -16.39 -3.72
C PRO A 20 4.64 -15.62 -2.88
N PRO A 21 4.71 -14.27 -2.79
CA PRO A 21 3.76 -13.47 -2.01
C PRO A 21 2.28 -13.75 -2.31
N SER A 22 1.95 -14.22 -3.53
CA SER A 22 0.60 -14.63 -3.91
C SER A 22 0.09 -15.91 -3.22
N ALA A 23 0.97 -16.73 -2.63
CA ALA A 23 0.61 -17.95 -1.93
C ALA A 23 -0.19 -17.69 -0.66
N TYR A 24 0.12 -16.58 0.03
CA TYR A 24 -0.53 -16.12 1.26
C TYR A 24 -1.79 -15.27 1.00
N ALA A 25 -2.12 -14.99 -0.26
CA ALA A 25 -3.27 -14.17 -0.61
C ALA A 25 -4.60 -14.87 -0.28
N THR A 26 -5.52 -14.13 0.36
CA THR A 26 -6.87 -14.60 0.71
C THR A 26 -7.82 -14.62 -0.49
N VAL A 27 -7.69 -13.66 -1.40
CA VAL A 27 -8.42 -13.63 -2.68
C VAL A 27 -7.49 -14.07 -3.80
N LYS A 28 -7.89 -15.14 -4.51
CA LYS A 28 -7.15 -15.70 -5.65
C LYS A 28 -7.94 -15.51 -6.95
N ALA A 29 -7.27 -15.70 -8.08
CA ALA A 29 -7.93 -15.64 -9.38
C ALA A 29 -9.05 -16.68 -9.49
N TYR A 30 -10.22 -16.26 -9.97
CA TYR A 30 -11.35 -17.14 -10.20
C TYR A 30 -11.10 -18.00 -11.45
N GLY A 31 -11.17 -19.33 -11.32
CA GLY A 31 -10.73 -20.25 -12.39
C GLY A 31 -11.57 -20.20 -13.67
N ASN A 32 -12.90 -20.13 -13.56
CA ASN A 32 -13.82 -20.07 -14.70
C ASN A 32 -14.23 -18.64 -15.05
N PHE A 33 -13.24 -17.75 -15.15
CA PHE A 33 -13.42 -16.32 -15.35
C PHE A 33 -13.81 -15.95 -16.78
N ASP A 34 -14.78 -15.05 -16.89
CA ASP A 34 -15.20 -14.41 -18.14
C ASP A 34 -15.59 -12.97 -17.82
N ALA A 35 -14.79 -12.02 -18.30
CA ALA A 35 -14.96 -10.59 -18.03
C ALA A 35 -16.27 -10.03 -18.61
N ASP A 36 -16.71 -10.49 -19.79
CA ASP A 36 -17.92 -10.01 -20.44
C ASP A 36 -19.19 -10.50 -19.73
N ARG A 37 -19.17 -11.73 -19.21
CA ARG A 37 -20.24 -12.30 -18.38
C ARG A 37 -20.32 -11.60 -17.02
N ASP A 38 -19.18 -11.38 -16.38
CA ASP A 38 -19.13 -10.69 -15.09
C ASP A 38 -19.55 -9.22 -15.24
N ALA A 39 -19.15 -8.54 -16.32
CA ALA A 39 -19.60 -7.19 -16.63
C ALA A 39 -21.12 -7.10 -16.86
N LEU A 40 -21.71 -8.07 -17.58
CA LEU A 40 -23.17 -8.14 -17.75
C LEU A 40 -23.89 -8.38 -16.41
N THR A 41 -23.31 -9.23 -15.56
CA THR A 41 -23.84 -9.51 -14.22
C THR A 41 -23.86 -8.25 -13.36
N LEU A 42 -22.76 -7.49 -13.35
CA LEU A 42 -22.69 -6.19 -12.65
C LEU A 42 -23.66 -5.17 -13.23
N GLU A 43 -23.78 -5.07 -14.55
CA GLU A 43 -24.74 -4.15 -15.19
C GLU A 43 -26.19 -4.47 -14.77
N THR A 44 -26.54 -5.76 -14.74
CA THR A 44 -27.87 -6.21 -14.33
C THR A 44 -28.10 -5.88 -12.85
N ALA A 45 -27.13 -6.20 -11.98
CA ALA A 45 -27.19 -5.93 -10.55
C ALA A 45 -27.36 -4.43 -10.24
N ILE A 46 -26.64 -3.56 -10.95
CA ILE A 46 -26.73 -2.10 -10.81
C ILE A 46 -28.10 -1.57 -11.25
N LYS A 47 -28.72 -2.16 -12.29
CA LYS A 47 -30.00 -1.71 -12.84
C LYS A 47 -31.23 -2.24 -12.08
N THR A 48 -31.06 -3.31 -11.29
CA THR A 48 -32.14 -3.87 -10.47
C THR A 48 -32.71 -2.81 -9.53
N LYS A 49 -34.04 -2.78 -9.37
CA LYS A 49 -34.70 -1.86 -8.44
C LYS A 49 -34.18 -2.10 -7.01
N GLY A 50 -33.57 -1.08 -6.43
CA GLY A 50 -32.93 -1.17 -5.11
C GLY A 50 -31.47 -1.63 -5.12
N VAL A 51 -30.89 -1.89 -6.30
CA VAL A 51 -29.51 -2.37 -6.52
C VAL A 51 -29.24 -3.72 -5.87
N ASP A 52 -28.78 -4.70 -6.65
CA ASP A 52 -28.40 -6.01 -6.10
C ASP A 52 -26.96 -5.97 -5.56
N GLU A 53 -26.81 -5.38 -4.38
CA GLU A 53 -25.52 -5.25 -3.67
C GLU A 53 -24.88 -6.62 -3.39
N VAL A 54 -25.68 -7.64 -3.10
CA VAL A 54 -25.20 -8.99 -2.80
C VAL A 54 -24.47 -9.58 -4.00
N THR A 55 -25.03 -9.45 -5.19
CA THR A 55 -24.37 -9.91 -6.42
C THR A 55 -23.09 -9.11 -6.71
N ILE A 56 -23.10 -7.79 -6.49
CA ILE A 56 -21.91 -6.94 -6.66
C ILE A 56 -20.78 -7.37 -5.72
N ILE A 57 -21.09 -7.55 -4.43
CA ILE A 57 -20.14 -8.00 -3.40
C ILE A 57 -19.59 -9.37 -3.78
N ASN A 58 -20.47 -10.38 -3.94
CA ASN A 58 -20.06 -11.75 -4.21
C ASN A 58 -19.18 -11.88 -5.44
N LEU A 59 -19.43 -11.07 -6.48
CA LEU A 59 -18.61 -11.03 -7.66
C LEU A 59 -17.26 -10.37 -7.37
N LEU A 60 -17.25 -9.09 -6.96
CA LEU A 60 -16.00 -8.32 -6.87
C LEU A 60 -15.07 -8.80 -5.76
N THR A 61 -15.57 -9.32 -4.64
CA THR A 61 -14.72 -9.86 -3.56
C THR A 61 -14.12 -11.23 -3.88
N ASN A 62 -14.61 -11.92 -4.92
CA ASN A 62 -14.12 -13.23 -5.37
C ASN A 62 -13.46 -13.17 -6.76
N ARG A 63 -12.89 -12.02 -7.12
CA ARG A 63 -12.06 -11.83 -8.31
C ARG A 63 -10.72 -11.23 -7.90
N SER A 64 -9.64 -11.67 -8.56
CA SER A 64 -8.35 -11.01 -8.38
C SER A 64 -8.41 -9.56 -8.86
N ASN A 65 -7.48 -8.71 -8.40
CA ASN A 65 -7.46 -7.32 -8.85
C ASN A 65 -7.31 -7.19 -10.38
N GLU A 66 -6.48 -8.05 -10.99
CA GLU A 66 -6.32 -8.14 -12.44
C GLU A 66 -7.64 -8.47 -13.15
N GLN A 67 -8.36 -9.49 -12.68
CA GLN A 67 -9.69 -9.82 -13.20
C GLN A 67 -10.68 -8.66 -13.05
N ARG A 68 -10.60 -7.87 -11.97
CA ARG A 68 -11.44 -6.67 -11.81
C ARG A 68 -11.09 -5.59 -12.85
N GLN A 69 -9.83 -5.47 -13.26
CA GLN A 69 -9.45 -4.57 -14.36
C GLN A 69 -10.08 -5.01 -15.69
N ASP A 70 -10.02 -6.31 -15.98
CA ASP A 70 -10.64 -6.87 -17.19
C ASP A 70 -12.17 -6.68 -17.18
N ILE A 71 -12.82 -6.90 -16.03
CA ILE A 71 -14.26 -6.65 -15.85
C ILE A 71 -14.59 -5.17 -16.08
N ALA A 72 -13.81 -4.25 -15.50
CA ALA A 72 -14.02 -2.82 -15.68
C ALA A 72 -13.91 -2.41 -17.15
N PHE A 73 -12.91 -2.93 -17.86
CA PHE A 73 -12.73 -2.70 -19.29
C PHE A 73 -13.88 -3.29 -20.13
N ALA A 74 -14.29 -4.53 -19.86
CA ALA A 74 -15.43 -5.17 -20.54
C ALA A 74 -16.74 -4.42 -20.30
N TYR A 75 -16.97 -3.97 -19.07
CA TYR A 75 -18.12 -3.16 -18.70
C TYR A 75 -18.15 -1.83 -19.45
N GLN A 76 -17.02 -1.12 -19.54
CA GLN A 76 -16.91 0.12 -20.29
C GLN A 76 -17.17 -0.10 -21.79
N ARG A 77 -16.60 -1.16 -22.37
CA ARG A 77 -16.81 -1.50 -23.78
C ARG A 77 -18.29 -1.74 -24.09
N ARG A 78 -19.00 -2.43 -23.18
CA ARG A 78 -20.43 -2.77 -23.28
C ARG A 78 -21.34 -1.56 -23.09
N THR A 79 -21.15 -0.80 -22.01
CA THR A 79 -22.10 0.23 -21.56
C THR A 79 -21.71 1.66 -21.98
N LYS A 80 -20.48 1.84 -22.47
CA LYS A 80 -19.84 3.15 -22.72
C LYS A 80 -19.72 4.03 -21.46
N LYS A 81 -19.82 3.44 -20.27
CA LYS A 81 -19.63 4.09 -18.97
C LYS A 81 -18.58 3.36 -18.15
N GLU A 82 -17.77 4.10 -17.41
CA GLU A 82 -16.81 3.53 -16.47
C GLU A 82 -17.53 2.75 -15.36
N LEU A 83 -17.03 1.55 -15.06
CA LEU A 83 -17.61 0.70 -14.01
C LEU A 83 -17.56 1.41 -12.64
N ALA A 84 -16.44 2.05 -12.31
CA ALA A 84 -16.28 2.79 -11.06
C ALA A 84 -17.32 3.92 -10.93
N THR A 85 -17.60 4.66 -12.00
CA THR A 85 -18.61 5.73 -12.00
C THR A 85 -20.03 5.18 -11.85
N ALA A 86 -20.32 4.04 -12.48
CA ALA A 86 -21.61 3.37 -12.37
C ALA A 86 -21.85 2.89 -10.93
N LEU A 87 -20.87 2.21 -10.33
CA LEU A 87 -20.96 1.73 -8.94
C LEU A 87 -20.98 2.87 -7.93
N LYS A 88 -20.23 3.95 -8.16
CA LYS A 88 -20.29 5.16 -7.33
C LYS A 88 -21.70 5.78 -7.29
N SER A 89 -22.43 5.72 -8.41
CA SER A 89 -23.80 6.24 -8.47
C SER A 89 -24.83 5.27 -7.85
N ALA A 90 -24.49 3.99 -7.72
CA ALA A 90 -25.40 2.93 -7.31
C ALA A 90 -25.25 2.54 -5.84
N LEU A 91 -24.05 2.68 -5.28
CA LEU A 91 -23.72 2.32 -3.90
C LEU A 91 -23.60 3.58 -3.04
N SER A 92 -23.58 3.40 -1.71
CA SER A 92 -23.31 4.48 -0.77
C SER A 92 -22.52 4.02 0.45
N GLY A 93 -21.98 4.97 1.21
CA GLY A 93 -21.34 4.73 2.50
C GLY A 93 -20.12 3.80 2.43
N HIS A 94 -19.95 2.94 3.45
CA HIS A 94 -18.78 2.07 3.55
C HIS A 94 -18.70 1.03 2.43
N LEU A 95 -19.85 0.54 1.94
CA LEU A 95 -19.86 -0.40 0.84
C LEU A 95 -19.32 0.23 -0.46
N GLU A 96 -19.73 1.46 -0.75
CA GLU A 96 -19.18 2.23 -1.88
C GLU A 96 -17.66 2.36 -1.75
N ALA A 97 -17.16 2.77 -0.57
CA ALA A 97 -15.73 2.95 -0.34
C ALA A 97 -14.94 1.65 -0.59
N VAL A 98 -15.41 0.51 -0.06
CA VAL A 98 -14.78 -0.79 -0.25
C VAL A 98 -14.77 -1.18 -1.73
N ILE A 99 -15.92 -1.12 -2.40
CA ILE A 99 -16.04 -1.56 -3.80
C ILE A 99 -15.20 -0.68 -4.74
N LEU A 100 -15.21 0.64 -4.55
CA LEU A 100 -14.38 1.56 -5.34
C LEU A 100 -12.89 1.43 -5.01
N GLY A 101 -12.53 1.01 -3.79
CA GLY A 101 -11.17 0.65 -3.43
C GLY A 101 -10.71 -0.59 -4.18
N LEU A 102 -11.51 -1.66 -4.14
CA LEU A 102 -11.21 -2.95 -4.77
C LEU A 102 -11.04 -2.89 -6.28
N LEU A 103 -11.64 -1.91 -6.95
CA LEU A 103 -11.52 -1.69 -8.41
C LEU A 103 -10.23 -0.96 -8.83
N LYS A 104 -9.60 -0.19 -7.95
CA LYS A 104 -8.31 0.45 -8.27
C LYS A 104 -7.23 -0.62 -8.34
N THR A 105 -6.21 -0.42 -9.18
CA THR A 105 -4.99 -1.22 -9.05
C THR A 105 -4.34 -0.93 -7.68
N PRO A 106 -3.49 -1.81 -7.13
CA PRO A 106 -2.85 -1.58 -5.83
C PRO A 106 -2.16 -0.20 -5.75
N ALA A 107 -1.37 0.14 -6.78
CA ALA A 107 -0.69 1.43 -6.85
C ALA A 107 -1.64 2.63 -6.95
N GLN A 108 -2.76 2.50 -7.66
CA GLN A 108 -3.77 3.56 -7.74
C GLN A 108 -4.51 3.74 -6.42
N TYR A 109 -4.78 2.64 -5.69
CA TYR A 109 -5.40 2.69 -4.38
C TYR A 109 -4.50 3.43 -3.39
N ASP A 110 -3.26 2.98 -3.24
CA ASP A 110 -2.28 3.62 -2.35
C ASP A 110 -2.04 5.09 -2.72
N ALA A 111 -1.92 5.40 -4.01
CA ALA A 111 -1.79 6.79 -4.44
C ALA A 111 -3.02 7.63 -4.06
N SER A 112 -4.23 7.07 -4.12
CA SER A 112 -5.44 7.78 -3.71
C SER A 112 -5.58 7.97 -2.21
N GLU A 113 -5.17 6.98 -1.41
CA GLU A 113 -5.15 7.08 0.05
C GLU A 113 -4.09 8.10 0.51
N LEU A 114 -2.88 8.06 -0.06
CA LEU A 114 -1.84 9.07 0.19
C LEU A 114 -2.31 10.47 -0.18
N LYS A 115 -3.01 10.63 -1.32
CA LYS A 115 -3.54 11.93 -1.70
C LYS A 115 -4.63 12.39 -0.74
N ALA A 116 -5.49 11.48 -0.28
CA ALA A 116 -6.54 11.80 0.68
C ALA A 116 -5.94 12.21 2.04
N ALA A 117 -4.91 11.49 2.50
CA ALA A 117 -4.23 11.75 3.76
C ALA A 117 -3.57 13.13 3.82
N MET A 118 -3.09 13.64 2.68
CA MET A 118 -2.46 14.97 2.58
C MET A 118 -3.38 16.04 2.00
N LYS A 119 -4.70 15.81 1.95
CA LYS A 119 -5.66 16.76 1.37
C LYS A 119 -6.44 17.45 2.47
N GLY A 120 -6.26 18.77 2.58
CA GLY A 120 -7.13 19.64 3.37
C GLY A 120 -6.34 20.42 4.40
N LEU A 121 -6.98 20.72 5.54
CA LEU A 121 -6.32 21.33 6.68
C LEU A 121 -5.85 20.21 7.62
N GLY A 122 -4.53 20.13 7.81
CA GLY A 122 -3.89 19.04 8.54
C GLY A 122 -3.57 17.85 7.65
N THR A 123 -2.95 16.84 8.25
CA THR A 123 -2.49 15.61 7.61
C THR A 123 -3.06 14.43 8.39
N ASP A 124 -3.51 13.39 7.70
CA ASP A 124 -3.72 12.08 8.33
C ASP A 124 -2.37 11.36 8.40
N GLU A 125 -1.63 11.60 9.49
CA GLU A 125 -0.31 10.99 9.66
C GLU A 125 -0.36 9.47 9.78
N ASP A 126 -1.44 8.90 10.32
CA ASP A 126 -1.58 7.45 10.51
C ASP A 126 -1.62 6.73 9.16
N THR A 127 -2.45 7.20 8.22
CA THR A 127 -2.52 6.63 6.87
C THR A 127 -1.21 6.83 6.10
N LEU A 128 -0.58 8.00 6.23
CA LEU A 128 0.71 8.29 5.59
C LEU A 128 1.81 7.33 6.10
N ILE A 129 1.90 7.16 7.43
CA ILE A 129 2.86 6.26 8.07
C ILE A 129 2.59 4.81 7.65
N GLU A 130 1.34 4.36 7.69
CA GLU A 130 0.97 2.99 7.35
C GLU A 130 1.46 2.63 5.94
N ILE A 131 1.14 3.45 4.95
CA ILE A 131 1.49 3.16 3.55
C ILE A 131 3.00 3.31 3.35
N VAL A 132 3.60 4.43 3.74
CA VAL A 132 5.03 4.69 3.44
C VAL A 132 5.96 3.72 4.16
N CYS A 133 5.62 3.26 5.36
CA CYS A 133 6.46 2.34 6.14
C CYS A 133 6.26 0.86 5.80
N SER A 134 5.13 0.47 5.20
CA SER A 134 4.84 -0.96 4.92
C SER A 134 5.13 -1.38 3.47
N ARG A 135 5.21 -0.43 2.53
CA ARG A 135 5.44 -0.74 1.11
C ARG A 135 6.93 -0.97 0.82
N THR A 136 7.19 -1.94 -0.05
CA THR A 136 8.53 -2.27 -0.55
C THR A 136 9.06 -1.22 -1.54
N ASN A 137 10.35 -1.30 -1.88
CA ASN A 137 10.96 -0.45 -2.92
C ASN A 137 10.19 -0.52 -4.25
N GLN A 138 9.83 -1.74 -4.68
CA GLN A 138 9.10 -1.96 -5.93
C GLN A 138 7.69 -1.35 -5.88
N GLU A 139 6.97 -1.54 -4.78
CA GLU A 139 5.64 -0.97 -4.57
C GLU A 139 5.69 0.57 -4.54
N LEU A 140 6.63 1.16 -3.80
CA LEU A 140 6.81 2.61 -3.77
C LEU A 140 7.16 3.18 -5.14
N ALA A 141 7.95 2.49 -5.95
CA ALA A 141 8.26 2.93 -7.31
C ALA A 141 6.99 2.99 -8.20
N ILE A 142 6.13 1.97 -8.14
CA ILE A 142 4.88 1.96 -8.92
C ILE A 142 3.83 2.93 -8.35
N ILE A 143 3.80 3.14 -7.03
CA ILE A 143 2.95 4.15 -6.37
C ILE A 143 3.36 5.56 -6.81
N ASN A 144 4.66 5.88 -6.78
CA ASN A 144 5.17 7.18 -7.24
C ASN A 144 4.77 7.47 -8.70
N LYS A 145 4.84 6.45 -9.57
CA LYS A 145 4.40 6.55 -10.96
C LYS A 145 2.89 6.81 -11.05
N ALA A 146 2.07 5.99 -10.37
CA ALA A 146 0.61 6.13 -10.37
C ALA A 146 0.18 7.50 -9.83
N TYR A 147 0.79 7.97 -8.73
CA TYR A 147 0.51 9.26 -8.12
C TYR A 147 0.75 10.41 -9.10
N ARG A 148 1.90 10.39 -9.82
CA ARG A 148 2.21 11.39 -10.85
C ARG A 148 1.23 11.34 -12.02
N GLU A 149 0.83 10.14 -12.44
CA GLU A 149 -0.14 9.97 -13.52
C GLU A 149 -1.53 10.49 -13.13
N MET A 150 -1.97 10.24 -11.90
CA MET A 150 -3.29 10.61 -11.39
C MET A 150 -3.40 12.09 -11.04
N TYR A 151 -2.39 12.66 -10.38
CA TYR A 151 -2.48 14.00 -9.76
C TYR A 151 -1.58 15.05 -10.41
N LYS A 152 -0.76 14.66 -11.39
CA LYS A 152 0.14 15.57 -12.13
C LYS A 152 1.12 16.34 -11.23
N THR A 153 1.42 15.78 -10.06
CA THR A 153 2.43 16.24 -9.08
C THR A 153 3.21 15.03 -8.56
N GLU A 154 4.33 15.26 -7.87
CA GLU A 154 5.15 14.19 -7.29
C GLU A 154 4.72 13.94 -5.84
N LEU A 155 4.66 12.66 -5.43
CA LEU A 155 4.35 12.28 -4.05
C LEU A 155 5.32 12.95 -3.06
N GLU A 156 6.62 12.97 -3.37
CA GLU A 156 7.64 13.65 -2.55
C GLU A 156 7.33 15.14 -2.35
N LYS A 157 6.86 15.85 -3.39
CA LYS A 157 6.51 17.26 -3.29
C LYS A 157 5.32 17.49 -2.37
N ASP A 158 4.30 16.65 -2.50
CA ASP A 158 3.10 16.75 -1.67
C ASP A 158 3.45 16.43 -0.20
N ILE A 159 4.26 15.39 0.07
CA ILE A 159 4.76 15.07 1.43
C ILE A 159 5.54 16.27 2.00
N ILE A 160 6.44 16.87 1.22
CA ILE A 160 7.21 18.05 1.66
C ILE A 160 6.29 19.23 1.98
N SER A 161 5.22 19.42 1.21
CA SER A 161 4.29 20.54 1.44
C SER A 161 3.43 20.37 2.69
N ASP A 162 3.08 19.13 3.03
CA ASP A 162 2.07 18.84 4.04
C ASP A 162 2.67 18.46 5.41
N THR A 163 3.85 17.85 5.43
CA THR A 163 4.54 17.46 6.68
C THR A 163 5.63 18.46 7.07
N SER A 164 6.24 18.38 8.25
CA SER A 164 7.38 19.22 8.63
C SER A 164 8.40 18.52 9.54
N GLY A 165 9.51 19.20 9.83
CA GLY A 165 10.54 18.72 10.77
C GLY A 165 11.17 17.38 10.37
N ASP A 166 11.50 16.57 11.37
CA ASP A 166 12.11 15.26 11.14
C ASP A 166 11.11 14.22 10.62
N PHE A 167 9.81 14.39 10.90
CA PHE A 167 8.76 13.57 10.31
C PHE A 167 8.76 13.67 8.78
N ARG A 168 8.83 14.90 8.24
CA ARG A 168 9.01 15.12 6.80
C ARG A 168 10.22 14.40 6.25
N LYS A 169 11.37 14.54 6.92
CA LYS A 169 12.63 13.92 6.46
C LYS A 169 12.50 12.40 6.38
N LEU A 170 11.91 11.77 7.40
CA LEU A 170 11.69 10.33 7.43
C LEU A 170 10.74 9.87 6.31
N MET A 171 9.58 10.51 6.19
CA MET A 171 8.58 10.15 5.17
C MET A 171 9.13 10.33 3.74
N VAL A 172 9.87 11.41 3.48
CA VAL A 172 10.53 11.64 2.18
C VAL A 172 11.61 10.60 1.90
N SER A 173 12.40 10.23 2.90
CA SER A 173 13.45 9.21 2.71
C SER A 173 12.84 7.85 2.39
N LEU A 174 11.80 7.44 3.11
CA LEU A 174 11.10 6.18 2.87
C LEU A 174 10.37 6.19 1.53
N SER A 175 9.63 7.25 1.20
CA SER A 175 8.80 7.33 -0.02
C SER A 175 9.60 7.22 -1.32
N LYS A 176 10.93 7.36 -1.27
CA LYS A 176 11.83 7.17 -2.42
C LYS A 176 11.97 5.71 -2.84
N GLY A 177 11.70 4.75 -1.94
CA GLY A 177 11.84 3.32 -2.24
C GLY A 177 13.26 2.95 -2.68
N ARG A 178 14.28 3.44 -1.96
CA ARG A 178 15.70 3.22 -2.26
C ARG A 178 16.44 2.53 -1.11
N ARG A 179 15.74 1.73 -0.31
CA ARG A 179 16.37 0.90 0.72
C ARG A 179 17.35 -0.06 0.04
N ASN A 180 18.48 -0.37 0.67
CA ASN A 180 19.37 -1.41 0.17
C ASN A 180 18.62 -2.74 0.07
N GLU A 181 18.75 -3.39 -1.08
CA GLU A 181 18.21 -4.74 -1.28
C GLU A 181 18.98 -5.78 -0.46
N ASP A 182 18.35 -6.92 -0.25
CA ASP A 182 18.91 -8.00 0.57
C ASP A 182 20.21 -8.53 -0.06
N ALA A 183 21.32 -8.36 0.67
CA ALA A 183 22.59 -8.96 0.31
C ALA A 183 22.62 -10.42 0.77
N SER A 184 23.23 -11.29 -0.04
CA SER A 184 23.45 -12.70 0.32
C SER A 184 24.46 -12.88 1.45
N VAL A 185 25.30 -11.87 1.70
CA VAL A 185 26.32 -11.87 2.74
C VAL A 185 25.87 -11.00 3.90
N VAL A 186 25.97 -11.55 5.11
CA VAL A 186 25.67 -10.85 6.36
C VAL A 186 26.92 -10.11 6.81
N ASP A 187 26.84 -8.78 6.90
CA ASP A 187 27.92 -7.93 7.40
C ASP A 187 27.77 -7.72 8.92
N TYR A 188 28.34 -8.62 9.70
CA TYR A 188 28.27 -8.59 11.16
C TYR A 188 28.99 -7.37 11.77
N GLU A 189 30.03 -6.86 11.11
CA GLU A 189 30.76 -5.68 11.59
C GLU A 189 29.88 -4.43 11.43
N LEU A 190 29.21 -4.28 10.28
CA LEU A 190 28.28 -3.19 10.06
C LEU A 190 27.04 -3.27 10.97
N ILE A 191 26.54 -4.48 11.25
CA ILE A 191 25.41 -4.68 12.18
C ILE A 191 25.80 -4.19 13.59
N ASP A 192 26.93 -4.62 14.13
CA ASP A 192 27.40 -4.16 15.46
C ASP A 192 27.68 -2.65 15.47
N GLN A 193 28.25 -2.11 14.38
CA GLN A 193 28.48 -0.67 14.25
C GLN A 193 27.16 0.12 14.23
N ASP A 194 26.18 -0.27 13.42
CA ASP A 194 24.88 0.41 13.35
C ASP A 194 24.13 0.32 14.68
N ALA A 195 24.18 -0.82 15.38
CA ALA A 195 23.58 -0.98 16.70
C ALA A 195 24.19 -0.02 17.73
N ARG A 196 25.53 0.11 17.75
CA ARG A 196 26.24 1.07 18.60
C ARG A 196 25.91 2.51 18.22
N ASP A 197 25.91 2.82 16.93
CA ASP A 197 25.56 4.14 16.41
C ASP A 197 24.15 4.55 16.83
N LEU A 198 23.16 3.65 16.77
CA LEU A 198 21.79 3.90 17.21
C LEU A 198 21.70 4.13 18.73
N TYR A 199 22.44 3.33 19.52
CA TYR A 199 22.51 3.50 20.98
C TYR A 199 23.14 4.85 21.37
N ASP A 200 24.27 5.20 20.73
CA ASP A 200 24.99 6.45 20.94
C ASP A 200 24.18 7.67 20.46
N ALA A 201 23.42 7.52 19.38
CA ALA A 201 22.52 8.52 18.83
C ALA A 201 21.24 8.73 19.64
N GLY A 202 20.86 7.79 20.51
CA GLY A 202 19.63 7.84 21.31
C GLY A 202 19.90 7.75 22.80
N VAL A 203 19.79 6.52 23.33
CA VAL A 203 19.74 6.24 24.77
C VAL A 203 20.95 6.76 25.55
N LYS A 204 22.15 6.73 24.97
CA LYS A 204 23.39 7.12 25.66
C LYS A 204 23.53 8.63 25.88
N ARG A 205 22.79 9.45 25.13
CA ARG A 205 22.92 10.92 25.14
C ARG A 205 21.65 11.59 25.62
N LYS A 206 21.76 12.88 25.97
CA LYS A 206 20.58 13.73 26.17
C LYS A 206 20.08 14.21 24.81
N GLY A 207 18.79 14.01 24.55
CA GLY A 207 18.18 14.23 23.23
C GLY A 207 18.49 13.10 22.25
N THR A 208 18.12 13.25 20.98
CA THR A 208 18.29 12.21 19.95
C THR A 208 18.91 12.80 18.69
N ASP A 209 19.89 12.10 18.11
CA ASP A 209 20.38 12.36 16.76
C ASP A 209 19.44 11.68 15.75
N VAL A 210 18.32 12.35 15.49
CA VAL A 210 17.29 11.85 14.57
C VAL A 210 17.82 11.66 13.14
N PRO A 211 18.69 12.53 12.57
CA PRO A 211 19.30 12.28 11.26
C PRO A 211 20.05 10.94 11.17
N LYS A 212 20.81 10.55 12.21
CA LYS A 212 21.48 9.24 12.25
C LYS A 212 20.48 8.08 12.22
N TRP A 213 19.40 8.19 13.00
CA TRP A 213 18.31 7.21 13.00
C TRP A 213 17.63 7.08 11.63
N ILE A 214 17.30 8.21 10.99
CA ILE A 214 16.68 8.21 9.65
C ILE A 214 17.60 7.53 8.63
N ASN A 215 18.89 7.87 8.61
CA ASN A 215 19.83 7.26 7.66
C ASN A 215 19.86 5.73 7.81
N ILE A 216 20.12 5.21 9.01
CA ILE A 216 20.22 3.76 9.23
C ILE A 216 18.89 3.06 8.92
N MET A 217 17.77 3.57 9.44
CA MET A 217 16.46 2.91 9.34
C MET A 217 15.84 2.96 7.94
N THR A 218 16.28 3.88 7.07
CA THR A 218 15.75 4.01 5.70
C THR A 218 16.67 3.41 4.63
N GLU A 219 17.98 3.27 4.90
CA GLU A 219 18.95 2.79 3.91
C GLU A 219 19.30 1.30 4.09
N ARG A 220 19.36 0.76 5.30
CA ARG A 220 19.73 -0.65 5.51
C ARG A 220 18.63 -1.61 5.05
N SER A 221 19.00 -2.79 4.56
CA SER A 221 18.02 -3.81 4.18
C SER A 221 17.23 -4.30 5.40
N THR A 222 16.05 -4.86 5.17
CA THR A 222 15.19 -5.35 6.26
C THR A 222 15.88 -6.47 7.07
N PRO A 223 16.52 -7.48 6.45
CA PRO A 223 17.23 -8.51 7.20
C PRO A 223 18.44 -7.98 7.98
N HIS A 224 19.10 -6.92 7.50
CA HIS A 224 20.18 -6.26 8.24
C HIS A 224 19.66 -5.63 9.54
N LEU A 225 18.55 -4.90 9.46
CA LEU A 225 17.94 -4.21 10.61
C LEU A 225 17.32 -5.17 11.65
N GLN A 226 17.07 -6.42 11.29
CA GLN A 226 16.46 -7.42 12.18
C GLN A 226 17.47 -8.23 13.01
N LYS A 227 18.75 -8.21 12.61
CA LYS A 227 19.83 -8.98 13.26
C LYS A 227 20.55 -8.19 14.33
#